data_AF-A0A2T6FG37-F1
#
_entry.id   AF-A0A2T6FG37-F1
#
_cell.length_a   1.000
_cell.length_b   1.000
_cell.length_c   1.000
_cell.angle_alpha   90.00
_cell.angle_beta   90.00
_cell.angle_gamma   90.00
#
_symmetry.space_group_name_H-M   'P 1'
#
loop_
_entity.id
_entity.type
_entity.pdbx_description
1 polymer ?
#
loop_
_entity_poly.entity_id
_entity_poly.type
_entity_poly.pdbx_seq_one_letter_code
_entity_poly.pdbx_strand_id
1 'polypeptide(L)'
;MNDPVIDNYHTFSFSQRYRIFNPLTLVFRDSGLEQEYQANVAINIARQVRIALALAFVLYLNFAFLDYLLVPEKMWELWCVRALTCSLIALLFISTFQTFFQRIHQQLVFISSMVAAGGIFAMLLITHNQYNHYYYAGINLCITWTLFIVGLRFINALRTVVLIVAIYNCIAFFKALPFTDIVSNNFFLLSNAIIGIFAGYTIEQHSRWQFFQSLVIKNNSSKLHRAMIAASLDAVITIDESGSVIEFSEAAEQMFGYSRADALGQSIGELIVPEALRAHHESGFRRYSEKGEPRVLGQRLELQAKRKDNSEFPVELTLRQVDLIGRRLVTAYIRDLTAQRSAEQEIVRQREKLQRNEKLAAMGTLLAGISHELNNPLAIVVGQAQLLQETEQDARVLKRADKIRHAAERCATIINTFLAMARNQPPQCKPVNINQLVQHVLELLEPELRDQHIELQLQLENNLPDVAADADQVHQVISNLIINAQQAMQDSPQKILRIESTLDETALNDSHIVLRIQDSGPGITPEVQARIFEPFFTTKAPGKGTGLGLAVCGGIIEAHGGRLELEQHSGSGACFCISLPLRAA
;
A
#
# COMPACT_ATOMS: atom_id res chain seq x y z
N MET A 1 -10.82 23.51 -11.60
CA MET A 1 -10.62 24.83 -12.22
C MET A 1 -9.12 24.99 -12.46
N ASN A 2 -8.71 24.89 -13.72
CA ASN A 2 -7.34 25.16 -14.15
C ASN A 2 -7.19 26.68 -14.22
N ASP A 3 -6.37 27.25 -13.34
CA ASP A 3 -6.04 28.67 -13.41
C ASP A 3 -4.82 28.82 -14.33
N PRO A 4 -4.98 29.28 -15.58
CA PRO A 4 -3.91 29.29 -16.58
C PRO A 4 -2.75 30.23 -16.20
N VAL A 5 -2.92 31.07 -15.19
CA VAL A 5 -1.87 31.94 -14.67
C VAL A 5 -0.80 31.10 -13.94
N ILE A 6 -1.18 30.00 -13.28
CA ILE A 6 -0.31 29.32 -12.29
C ILE A 6 0.52 28.17 -12.89
N ASP A 7 0.06 27.53 -13.97
CA ASP A 7 0.74 26.36 -14.57
C ASP A 7 2.04 26.71 -15.33
N ASN A 8 2.30 28.00 -15.61
CA ASN A 8 3.51 28.45 -16.31
C ASN A 8 4.71 28.77 -15.38
N TYR A 9 4.55 28.68 -14.06
CA TYR A 9 5.63 29.02 -13.12
C TYR A 9 6.51 27.81 -12.82
N HIS A 10 7.53 27.61 -13.65
CA HIS A 10 8.66 26.72 -13.36
C HIS A 10 9.38 27.12 -12.06
N THR A 11 10.09 26.18 -11.44
CA THR A 11 10.96 26.39 -10.27
C THR A 11 12.15 27.29 -10.62
N PHE A 12 11.92 28.60 -10.71
CA PHE A 12 12.98 29.59 -10.91
C PHE A 12 13.68 29.88 -9.58
N SER A 13 15.02 29.89 -9.60
CA SER A 13 15.84 30.25 -8.44
C SER A 13 15.95 31.78 -8.29
N PHE A 14 16.39 32.27 -7.12
CA PHE A 14 16.52 33.72 -6.86
C PHE A 14 17.43 34.44 -7.88
N SER A 15 18.37 33.74 -8.52
CA SER A 15 19.21 34.29 -9.58
C SER A 15 18.44 34.58 -10.87
N GLN A 16 17.27 33.97 -11.06
CA GLN A 16 16.41 34.14 -12.24
C GLN A 16 15.26 35.14 -12.04
N ARG A 17 15.24 35.86 -10.90
CA ARG A 17 14.22 36.85 -10.54
C ARG A 17 13.91 37.90 -11.63
N TYR A 18 14.90 38.24 -12.45
CA TYR A 18 14.78 39.18 -13.58
C TYR A 18 13.87 38.70 -14.72
N ARG A 19 13.56 37.39 -14.76
CA ARG A 19 12.55 36.82 -15.65
C ARG A 19 11.12 36.99 -15.13
N ILE A 20 10.95 37.24 -13.83
CA ILE A 20 9.66 37.28 -13.13
C ILE A 20 9.15 38.71 -13.00
N PHE A 21 10.02 39.66 -12.64
CA PHE A 21 9.71 41.09 -12.56
C PHE A 21 10.79 41.94 -13.23
N ASN A 22 10.42 43.15 -13.64
CA ASN A 22 11.33 44.10 -14.28
C ASN A 22 12.38 44.61 -13.25
N PRO A 23 13.69 44.58 -13.54
CA PRO A 23 14.74 45.02 -12.61
C PRO A 23 14.64 46.50 -12.20
N LEU A 24 14.08 47.36 -13.06
CA LEU A 24 14.05 48.81 -12.82
C LEU A 24 12.76 49.24 -12.11
N THR A 25 11.63 48.67 -12.51
CA THR A 25 10.31 49.06 -11.97
C THR A 25 9.79 48.10 -10.89
N LEU A 26 10.41 46.93 -10.74
CA LEU A 26 9.99 45.83 -9.87
C LEU A 26 8.59 45.26 -10.17
N VAL A 27 7.91 45.71 -11.22
CA VAL A 27 6.59 45.22 -11.62
C VAL A 27 6.70 43.79 -12.15
N PHE A 28 5.78 42.92 -11.71
CA PHE A 28 5.67 41.57 -12.28
C PHE A 28 5.36 41.67 -13.78
N ARG A 29 6.02 40.83 -14.58
CA ARG A 29 5.77 40.82 -16.03
C ARG A 29 4.38 40.31 -16.38
N ASP A 30 3.82 39.46 -15.52
CA ASP A 30 2.45 38.97 -15.58
C ASP A 30 1.51 39.97 -14.87
N SER A 31 0.50 40.44 -15.59
CA SER A 31 -0.47 41.42 -15.08
C SER A 31 -1.41 40.86 -14.03
N GLY A 32 -1.76 39.57 -14.10
CA GLY A 32 -2.57 38.88 -13.09
C GLY A 32 -1.82 38.75 -11.78
N LEU A 33 -0.55 38.33 -11.84
CA LEU A 33 0.31 38.22 -10.66
C LEU A 33 0.55 39.59 -9.98
N GLU A 34 0.70 40.66 -10.78
CA GLU A 34 0.79 42.02 -10.23
C GLU A 34 -0.49 42.42 -9.50
N GLN A 35 -1.67 42.11 -10.06
CA GLN A 35 -2.95 42.42 -9.41
C GLN A 35 -3.11 41.70 -8.07
N GLU A 36 -2.78 40.40 -8.02
CA GLU A 36 -2.84 39.62 -6.77
C GLU A 36 -1.85 40.13 -5.71
N TYR A 37 -0.63 40.48 -6.12
CA TYR A 37 0.36 41.07 -5.21
C TYR A 37 -0.16 42.40 -4.65
N GLN A 38 -0.68 43.30 -5.50
CA GLN A 38 -1.21 44.59 -5.04
C GLN A 38 -2.41 44.43 -4.11
N ALA A 39 -3.28 43.45 -4.35
CA ALA A 39 -4.40 43.14 -3.45
C ALA A 39 -3.90 42.62 -2.09
N ASN A 40 -2.91 41.73 -2.08
CA ASN A 40 -2.28 41.23 -0.86
C ASN A 40 -1.64 42.36 -0.04
N VAL A 41 -0.89 43.23 -0.71
CA VAL A 41 -0.25 44.41 -0.09
C VAL A 41 -1.29 45.36 0.48
N ALA A 42 -2.36 45.67 -0.25
CA ALA A 42 -3.40 46.62 0.20
C ALA A 42 -4.07 46.19 1.51
N ILE A 43 -4.23 44.88 1.74
CA ILE A 43 -4.78 44.33 2.98
C ILE A 43 -3.78 44.47 4.12
N ASN A 44 -2.50 44.20 3.86
CA ASN A 44 -1.47 44.11 4.90
C ASN A 44 -0.83 45.45 5.28
N ILE A 45 -0.83 46.43 4.37
CA ILE A 45 -0.11 47.70 4.55
C ILE A 45 -0.83 48.68 5.48
N ALA A 46 -2.14 48.53 5.69
CA ALA A 46 -2.95 49.45 6.48
C ALA A 46 -2.43 49.60 7.92
N ARG A 47 -2.02 48.49 8.55
CA ARG A 47 -1.45 48.51 9.90
C ARG A 47 -0.13 49.29 9.94
N GLN A 48 0.75 49.06 8.97
CA GLN A 48 2.04 49.74 8.89
C GLN A 48 1.86 51.25 8.70
N VAL A 49 0.98 51.67 7.78
CA VAL A 49 0.69 53.09 7.52
C VAL A 49 0.07 53.76 8.75
N ARG A 50 -0.81 53.08 9.49
CA ARG A 50 -1.37 53.60 10.75
C ARG A 50 -0.30 53.85 11.80
N ILE A 51 0.56 52.86 12.04
CA ILE A 51 1.68 52.99 12.99
C ILE A 51 2.60 54.14 12.57
N ALA A 52 2.87 54.25 11.27
CA ALA A 52 3.67 55.33 10.73
C ALA A 52 3.04 56.70 11.00
N LEU A 53 1.78 56.91 10.61
CA LEU A 53 1.11 58.20 10.80
C LEU A 53 0.98 58.58 12.29
N ALA A 54 0.72 57.60 13.16
CA ALA A 54 0.68 57.83 14.61
C ALA A 54 2.04 58.25 15.15
N LEU A 55 3.12 57.56 14.76
CA LEU A 55 4.47 57.91 15.19
C LEU A 55 4.91 59.26 14.61
N ALA A 56 4.57 59.56 13.36
CA ALA A 56 4.83 60.85 12.73
C ALA A 56 4.13 61.99 13.49
N PHE A 57 2.86 61.79 13.88
CA PHE A 57 2.12 62.75 14.70
C PHE A 57 2.82 63.03 16.04
N VAL A 58 3.22 61.96 16.75
CA VAL A 58 3.92 62.07 18.03
C VAL A 58 5.26 62.78 17.86
N LEU A 59 6.06 62.42 16.87
CA LEU A 59 7.36 63.06 16.60
C LEU A 59 7.17 64.55 16.27
N TYR A 60 6.22 64.89 15.39
CA TYR A 60 5.93 66.28 15.03
C TYR A 60 5.54 67.12 16.24
N LEU A 61 4.77 66.56 17.17
CA LEU A 61 4.36 67.25 18.39
C LEU A 61 5.54 67.44 19.35
N ASN A 62 6.37 66.41 19.54
CA ASN A 62 7.53 66.49 20.43
C ASN A 62 8.56 67.52 19.96
N PHE A 63 8.74 67.67 18.64
CA PHE A 63 9.63 68.70 18.10
C PHE A 63 9.13 70.14 18.35
N ALA A 64 7.90 70.36 18.81
CA ALA A 64 7.45 71.69 19.25
C ALA A 64 8.26 72.24 20.44
N PHE A 65 8.83 71.35 21.26
CA PHE A 65 9.75 71.74 22.33
C PHE A 65 11.06 72.33 21.79
N LEU A 66 11.52 71.84 20.62
CA LEU A 66 12.69 72.39 19.93
C LEU A 66 12.42 73.84 19.48
N ASP A 67 11.21 74.12 18.98
CA ASP A 67 10.82 75.47 18.57
C ASP A 67 10.88 76.45 19.76
N TYR A 68 10.41 76.02 20.94
CA TYR A 68 10.47 76.80 22.17
C TYR A 68 11.91 77.13 22.58
N LEU A 69 12.82 76.16 22.46
CA LEU A 69 14.23 76.34 22.83
C LEU A 69 15.00 77.20 21.82
N LEU A 70 14.73 77.06 20.52
CA LEU A 70 15.54 77.66 19.47
C LEU A 70 15.04 79.05 19.04
N VAL A 71 13.72 79.25 18.94
CA VAL A 71 13.12 80.48 18.38
C VAL A 71 11.89 80.91 19.20
N PRO A 72 12.05 81.28 20.48
CA PRO A 72 10.93 81.65 21.34
C PRO A 72 10.14 82.86 20.81
N GLU A 73 10.79 83.77 20.07
CA GLU A 73 10.17 84.98 19.51
C GLU A 73 9.10 84.69 18.44
N LYS A 74 9.22 83.57 17.71
CA LYS A 74 8.31 83.17 16.62
C LYS A 74 7.48 81.93 16.97
N MET A 75 7.40 81.57 18.24
CA MET A 75 6.76 80.35 18.72
C MET A 75 5.31 80.20 18.21
N TRP A 76 4.50 81.27 18.24
CA TRP A 76 3.11 81.22 17.78
C TRP A 76 2.99 80.89 16.29
N GLU A 77 3.85 81.46 15.43
CA GLU A 77 3.84 81.18 13.99
C GLU A 77 4.24 79.72 13.71
N LEU A 78 5.26 79.21 14.41
CA LEU A 78 5.73 77.83 14.25
C LEU A 78 4.73 76.81 14.79
N TRP A 79 4.12 77.08 15.95
CA TRP A 79 3.09 76.21 16.53
C TRP A 79 1.80 76.19 15.70
N CYS A 80 1.43 77.30 15.05
CA CYS A 80 0.35 77.31 14.07
C CYS A 80 0.63 76.36 12.90
N VAL A 81 1.85 76.36 12.35
CA VAL A 81 2.25 75.42 11.29
C VAL A 81 2.20 73.98 11.79
N ARG A 82 2.68 73.69 13.01
CA ARG A 82 2.58 72.34 13.61
C ARG A 82 1.15 71.91 13.81
N ALA A 83 0.29 72.76 14.36
CA ALA A 83 -1.12 72.45 14.59
C ALA A 83 -1.82 72.10 13.27
N LEU A 84 -1.58 72.85 12.20
CA LEU A 84 -2.11 72.56 10.87
C LEU A 84 -1.59 71.22 10.33
N THR A 85 -0.26 71.00 10.40
CA THR A 85 0.38 69.77 9.89
C THR A 85 -0.11 68.54 10.65
N CYS A 86 -0.18 68.61 11.99
CA CYS A 86 -0.68 67.53 12.83
C CYS A 86 -2.16 67.24 12.58
N SER A 87 -2.98 68.27 12.34
CA SER A 87 -4.40 68.10 11.98
C SER A 87 -4.57 67.37 10.65
N LEU A 88 -3.75 67.72 9.65
CA LEU A 88 -3.73 67.02 8.36
C LEU A 88 -3.24 65.57 8.48
N ILE A 89 -2.19 65.32 9.27
CA ILE A 89 -1.71 63.95 9.56
C ILE A 89 -2.79 63.13 10.28
N ALA A 90 -3.50 63.72 11.25
CA ALA A 90 -4.60 63.07 11.96
C ALA A 90 -5.78 62.74 11.02
N LEU A 91 -6.12 63.65 10.09
CA LEU A 91 -7.13 63.39 9.06
C LEU A 91 -6.72 62.22 8.16
N LEU A 92 -5.47 62.19 7.72
CA LEU A 92 -4.92 61.08 6.93
C LEU A 92 -4.92 59.78 7.74
N PHE A 93 -4.62 59.81 9.04
CA PHE A 93 -4.71 58.65 9.92
C PHE A 93 -6.14 58.10 9.98
N ILE A 94 -7.15 58.95 10.18
CA ILE A 94 -8.56 58.54 10.19
C ILE A 94 -8.97 57.93 8.84
N SER A 95 -8.49 58.50 7.72
CA SER A 95 -8.78 57.98 6.38
C SER A 95 -8.33 56.53 6.18
N THR A 96 -7.32 56.06 6.94
CA THR A 96 -6.81 54.68 6.83
C THR A 96 -7.76 53.61 7.37
N PHE A 97 -8.80 53.99 8.12
CA PHE A 97 -9.83 53.08 8.61
C PHE A 97 -11.00 52.94 7.64
N GLN A 98 -11.05 53.78 6.62
CA GLN A 98 -12.13 53.77 5.63
C GLN A 98 -11.89 52.69 4.58
N THR A 99 -12.97 52.12 4.05
CA THR A 99 -12.91 51.05 3.04
C THR A 99 -12.24 51.49 1.73
N PHE A 100 -12.34 52.79 1.38
CA PHE A 100 -11.67 53.33 0.20
C PHE A 100 -10.14 53.32 0.30
N PHE A 101 -9.57 53.23 1.52
CA PHE A 101 -8.12 53.23 1.73
C PHE A 101 -7.43 52.14 0.90
N GLN A 102 -8.01 50.95 0.80
CA GLN A 102 -7.43 49.85 0.03
C GLN A 102 -7.18 50.23 -1.44
N ARG A 103 -8.04 51.09 -2.03
CA ARG A 103 -7.92 51.53 -3.43
C ARG A 103 -6.90 52.65 -3.62
N ILE A 104 -6.80 53.59 -2.68
CA ILE A 104 -5.98 54.80 -2.85
C ILE A 104 -4.82 54.93 -1.85
N HIS A 105 -4.45 53.84 -1.16
CA HIS A 105 -3.40 53.84 -0.13
C HIS A 105 -2.09 54.47 -0.62
N GLN A 106 -1.66 54.17 -1.85
CA GLN A 106 -0.44 54.77 -2.43
C GLN A 106 -0.51 56.31 -2.54
N GLN A 107 -1.69 56.86 -2.90
CA GLN A 107 -1.89 58.30 -3.00
C GLN A 107 -1.94 58.96 -1.62
N LEU A 108 -2.64 58.35 -0.66
CA LEU A 108 -2.72 58.86 0.71
C LEU A 108 -1.35 58.90 1.40
N VAL A 109 -0.57 57.83 1.19
CA VAL A 109 0.80 57.76 1.70
C VAL A 109 1.67 58.86 1.10
N PHE A 110 1.61 59.06 -0.22
CA PHE A 110 2.32 60.16 -0.90
C PHE A 110 1.95 61.53 -0.31
N ILE A 111 0.65 61.79 -0.14
CA ILE A 111 0.14 63.03 0.44
C ILE A 111 0.67 63.20 1.87
N SER A 112 0.72 62.14 2.67
CA SER A 112 1.24 62.22 4.05
C SER A 112 2.72 62.64 4.11
N SER A 113 3.56 62.13 3.21
CA SER A 113 4.96 62.52 3.10
C SER A 113 5.11 63.99 2.68
N MET A 114 4.26 64.46 1.76
CA MET A 114 4.25 65.86 1.33
C MET A 114 3.74 66.81 2.41
N VAL A 115 2.70 66.43 3.17
CA VAL A 115 2.17 67.22 4.28
C VAL A 115 3.23 67.40 5.36
N ALA A 116 3.93 66.33 5.73
CA ALA A 116 5.06 66.41 6.65
C ALA A 116 6.16 67.34 6.10
N ALA A 117 6.71 67.05 4.93
CA ALA A 117 7.77 67.88 4.35
C ALA A 117 7.36 69.36 4.21
N GLY A 118 6.12 69.62 3.79
CA GLY A 118 5.53 70.96 3.67
C GLY A 118 5.47 71.72 5.00
N GLY A 119 5.13 71.05 6.10
CA GLY A 119 5.17 71.67 7.44
C GLY A 119 6.56 72.16 7.81
N ILE A 120 7.60 71.37 7.52
CA ILE A 120 8.99 71.77 7.79
C ILE A 120 9.46 72.87 6.83
N PHE A 121 9.06 72.82 5.55
CA PHE A 121 9.35 73.89 4.60
C PHE A 121 8.75 75.23 5.03
N ALA A 122 7.51 75.23 5.54
CA ALA A 122 6.88 76.43 6.08
C ALA A 122 7.62 76.97 7.31
N MET A 123 8.06 76.11 8.23
CA MET A 123 8.90 76.53 9.36
C MET A 123 10.23 77.12 8.89
N LEU A 124 10.88 76.51 7.90
CA LEU A 124 12.15 76.97 7.34
C LEU A 124 12.01 78.35 6.67
N LEU A 125 10.84 78.69 6.13
CA LEU A 125 10.55 80.04 5.62
C LEU A 125 10.40 81.08 6.75
N ILE A 126 9.77 80.71 7.87
CA ILE A 126 9.52 81.59 9.02
C ILE A 126 10.79 81.86 9.85
N THR A 127 11.69 80.89 9.98
CA THR A 127 12.84 80.98 10.90
C THR A 127 13.97 81.88 10.39
N HIS A 128 14.73 82.50 11.30
CA HIS A 128 15.93 83.24 10.92
C HIS A 128 17.03 82.31 10.39
N ASN A 129 17.88 82.81 9.48
CA ASN A 129 18.90 82.01 8.80
C ASN A 129 19.85 81.24 9.75
N GLN A 130 20.14 81.80 10.93
CA GLN A 130 20.99 81.17 11.95
C GLN A 130 20.44 79.86 12.55
N TYR A 131 19.14 79.58 12.43
CA TYR A 131 18.49 78.38 12.99
C TYR A 131 18.06 77.35 11.94
N ASN A 132 18.25 77.63 10.65
CA ASN A 132 17.74 76.78 9.55
C ASN A 132 18.35 75.37 9.54
N HIS A 133 19.56 75.20 10.07
CA HIS A 133 20.24 73.89 10.13
C HIS A 133 19.50 72.88 11.02
N TYR A 134 18.76 73.33 12.05
CA TYR A 134 17.98 72.44 12.92
C TYR A 134 16.72 71.88 12.23
N TYR A 135 16.03 72.71 11.44
CA TYR A 135 14.84 72.29 10.69
C TYR A 135 15.20 71.43 9.48
N TYR A 136 16.41 71.60 8.94
CA TYR A 136 16.96 70.75 7.89
C TYR A 136 17.04 69.26 8.29
N ALA A 137 17.41 68.97 9.55
CA ALA A 137 17.40 67.59 10.06
C ALA A 137 16.00 66.95 9.97
N GLY A 138 14.93 67.74 10.09
CA GLY A 138 13.56 67.28 9.90
C GLY A 138 13.23 66.91 8.44
N ILE A 139 13.79 67.62 7.45
CA ILE A 139 13.62 67.27 6.02
C ILE A 139 14.28 65.91 5.77
N ASN A 140 15.48 65.71 6.33
CA ASN A 140 16.17 64.44 6.24
C ASN A 140 15.36 63.30 6.86
N LEU A 141 14.74 63.55 8.03
CA LEU A 141 13.82 62.62 8.66
C LEU A 141 12.61 62.31 7.78
N CYS A 142 12.03 63.30 7.09
CA CYS A 142 10.92 63.08 6.15
C CYS A 142 11.32 62.23 4.93
N ILE A 143 12.55 62.38 4.42
CA ILE A 143 13.09 61.53 3.35
C ILE A 143 13.24 60.09 3.84
N THR A 144 13.90 59.89 4.98
CA THR A 144 14.03 58.56 5.60
C THR A 144 12.65 57.95 5.84
N TRP A 145 11.72 58.73 6.38
CA TRP A 145 10.37 58.27 6.65
C TRP A 145 9.67 57.74 5.39
N THR A 146 9.73 58.54 4.31
CA THR A 146 9.10 58.25 3.02
C THR A 146 9.67 56.99 2.36
N LEU A 147 10.99 56.78 2.47
CA LEU A 147 11.68 55.66 1.84
C LEU A 147 11.52 54.34 2.61
N PHE A 148 11.46 54.39 3.94
CA PHE A 148 11.53 53.17 4.76
C PHE A 148 10.19 52.73 5.35
N ILE A 149 9.33 53.66 5.76
CA ILE A 149 8.25 53.32 6.69
C ILE A 149 6.89 53.24 5.99
N VAL A 150 6.61 54.12 5.04
CA VAL A 150 5.22 54.33 4.59
C VAL A 150 4.75 53.36 3.50
N GLY A 151 5.64 52.51 2.98
CA GLY A 151 5.25 51.42 2.08
C GLY A 151 4.82 51.89 0.67
N LEU A 152 5.42 52.99 0.19
CA LEU A 152 5.26 53.42 -1.20
C LEU A 152 5.88 52.41 -2.15
N ARG A 153 5.30 52.27 -3.35
CA ARG A 153 6.01 51.69 -4.49
C ARG A 153 7.31 52.44 -4.70
N PHE A 154 8.40 51.72 -4.93
CA PHE A 154 9.75 52.26 -5.10
C PHE A 154 9.80 53.48 -6.03
N ILE A 155 9.13 53.40 -7.19
CA ILE A 155 9.11 54.49 -8.17
C ILE A 155 8.43 55.76 -7.65
N ASN A 156 7.38 55.61 -6.83
CA ASN A 156 6.67 56.74 -6.24
C ASN A 156 7.46 57.33 -5.07
N ALA A 157 8.11 56.49 -4.26
CA ALA A 157 9.00 56.94 -3.20
C ALA A 157 10.15 57.79 -3.77
N LEU A 158 10.77 57.32 -4.87
CA LEU A 158 11.82 58.04 -5.58
C LEU A 158 11.34 59.42 -6.08
N ARG A 159 10.18 59.48 -6.75
CA ARG A 159 9.59 60.76 -7.21
C ARG A 159 9.35 61.73 -6.06
N THR A 160 8.87 61.23 -4.93
CA THR A 160 8.57 62.02 -3.73
C THR A 160 9.84 62.64 -3.15
N VAL A 161 10.92 61.86 -3.06
CA VAL A 161 12.21 62.34 -2.53
C VAL A 161 12.85 63.37 -3.44
N VAL A 162 12.84 63.14 -4.77
CA VAL A 162 13.33 64.13 -5.74
C VAL A 162 12.56 65.45 -5.61
N LEU A 163 11.24 65.39 -5.44
CA LEU A 163 10.41 66.57 -5.25
C LEU A 163 10.74 67.32 -3.94
N ILE A 164 10.93 66.61 -2.82
CA ILE A 164 11.34 67.20 -1.53
C ILE A 164 12.68 67.93 -1.69
N VAL A 165 13.67 67.30 -2.30
CA VAL A 165 15.00 67.89 -2.51
C VAL A 165 14.92 69.12 -3.44
N ALA A 166 14.09 69.06 -4.49
CA ALA A 166 13.89 70.20 -5.38
C ALA A 166 13.26 71.40 -4.66
N ILE A 167 12.19 71.19 -3.88
CA ILE A 167 11.52 72.25 -3.11
C ILE A 167 12.49 72.85 -2.09
N TYR A 168 13.27 72.03 -1.39
CA TYR A 168 14.30 72.50 -0.47
C TYR A 168 15.29 73.47 -1.16
N ASN A 169 15.80 73.10 -2.34
CA ASN A 169 16.74 73.93 -3.08
C ASN A 169 16.12 75.26 -3.53
N CYS A 170 14.84 75.26 -3.93
CA CYS A 170 14.12 76.50 -4.23
C CYS A 170 14.03 77.43 -3.01
N ILE A 171 13.70 76.89 -1.84
CA ILE A 171 13.61 77.68 -0.59
C ILE A 171 14.99 78.19 -0.18
N ALA A 172 16.02 77.35 -0.26
CA ALA A 172 17.38 77.71 0.08
C ALA A 172 17.92 78.87 -0.80
N PHE A 173 17.58 78.84 -2.10
CA PHE A 173 17.88 79.92 -3.03
C PHE A 173 17.11 81.20 -2.67
N PHE A 174 15.80 81.10 -2.39
CA PHE A 174 14.97 82.24 -2.02
C PHE A 174 15.43 82.93 -0.73
N LYS A 175 15.91 82.17 0.26
CA LYS A 175 16.43 82.72 1.53
C LYS A 175 17.89 83.17 1.47
N ALA A 176 18.53 83.08 0.30
CA ALA A 176 19.93 83.41 0.07
C ALA A 176 20.87 82.77 1.13
N LEU A 177 20.70 81.47 1.38
CA LEU A 177 21.53 80.76 2.35
C LEU A 177 23.01 80.72 1.89
N PRO A 178 23.96 80.69 2.84
CA PRO A 178 25.37 80.53 2.51
C PRO A 178 25.59 79.31 1.62
N PHE A 179 26.41 79.45 0.58
CA PHE A 179 26.69 78.36 -0.36
C PHE A 179 27.22 77.11 0.34
N THR A 180 28.01 77.27 1.41
CA THR A 180 28.53 76.18 2.25
C THR A 180 27.41 75.36 2.89
N ASP A 181 26.33 76.01 3.34
CA ASP A 181 25.19 75.34 3.98
C ASP A 181 24.35 74.60 2.93
N ILE A 182 24.16 75.20 1.75
CA ILE A 182 23.45 74.57 0.63
C ILE A 182 24.17 73.29 0.20
N VAL A 183 25.50 73.34 0.06
CA VAL A 183 26.32 72.18 -0.32
C VAL A 183 26.28 71.11 0.77
N SER A 184 26.51 71.47 2.03
CA SER A 184 26.49 70.54 3.16
C SER A 184 25.14 69.84 3.28
N ASN A 185 24.05 70.60 3.24
CA ASN A 185 22.70 70.06 3.33
C ASN A 185 22.38 69.17 2.12
N ASN A 186 22.66 69.59 0.88
CA ASN A 186 22.40 68.72 -0.27
C ASN A 186 23.21 67.42 -0.23
N PHE A 187 24.45 67.45 0.28
CA PHE A 187 25.24 66.25 0.49
C PHE A 187 24.51 65.24 1.37
N PHE A 188 24.03 65.66 2.54
CA PHE A 188 23.28 64.78 3.45
C PHE A 188 21.92 64.32 2.88
N LEU A 189 21.16 65.20 2.21
CA LEU A 189 19.88 64.80 1.58
C LEU A 189 20.10 63.75 0.51
N LEU A 190 21.09 63.96 -0.38
CA LEU A 190 21.38 63.05 -1.47
C LEU A 190 21.95 61.72 -0.95
N SER A 191 22.86 61.74 0.03
CA SER A 191 23.38 60.51 0.65
C SER A 191 22.26 59.69 1.30
N ASN A 192 21.39 60.32 2.10
CA ASN A 192 20.26 59.63 2.72
C ASN A 192 19.25 59.14 1.69
N ALA A 193 18.99 59.92 0.64
CA ALA A 193 18.15 59.51 -0.47
C ALA A 193 18.72 58.26 -1.17
N ILE A 194 20.01 58.25 -1.51
CA ILE A 194 20.67 57.11 -2.19
C ILE A 194 20.59 55.85 -1.34
N ILE A 195 20.93 55.94 -0.04
CA ILE A 195 20.86 54.81 0.89
C ILE A 195 19.43 54.29 1.00
N GLY A 196 18.47 55.19 1.19
CA GLY A 196 17.06 54.81 1.32
C GLY A 196 16.45 54.28 0.02
N ILE A 197 16.90 54.75 -1.15
CA ILE A 197 16.52 54.19 -2.46
C ILE A 197 17.02 52.75 -2.57
N PHE A 198 18.29 52.49 -2.24
CA PHE A 198 18.83 51.13 -2.30
C PHE A 198 18.11 50.19 -1.32
N ALA A 199 17.87 50.65 -0.08
CA ALA A 199 17.14 49.88 0.92
C ALA A 199 15.67 49.65 0.53
N GLY A 200 14.96 50.67 0.05
CA GLY A 200 13.58 50.55 -0.42
C GLY A 200 13.47 49.58 -1.61
N TYR A 201 14.42 49.63 -2.53
CA TYR A 201 14.51 48.69 -3.65
C TYR A 201 14.70 47.25 -3.17
N THR A 202 15.61 46.99 -2.24
CA THR A 202 15.85 45.63 -1.74
C THR A 202 14.67 45.10 -0.93
N ILE A 203 14.01 45.95 -0.13
CA ILE A 203 12.80 45.58 0.63
C ILE A 203 11.65 45.22 -0.31
N GLU A 204 11.33 46.05 -1.31
CA GLU A 204 10.25 45.75 -2.26
C GLU A 204 10.58 44.49 -3.09
N GLN A 205 11.83 44.34 -3.53
CA GLN A 205 12.28 43.14 -4.25
C GLN A 205 12.10 41.87 -3.40
N HIS A 206 12.46 41.93 -2.11
CA HIS A 206 12.33 40.80 -1.20
C HIS A 206 10.87 40.46 -0.92
N SER A 207 10.03 41.46 -0.66
CA SER A 207 8.57 41.29 -0.47
C SER A 207 7.92 40.59 -1.67
N ARG A 208 8.21 41.06 -2.89
CA ARG A 208 7.69 40.46 -4.13
C ARG A 208 8.16 39.02 -4.30
N TRP A 209 9.43 38.75 -4.00
CA TRP A 209 9.98 37.40 -4.07
C TRP A 209 9.33 36.45 -3.06
N GLN A 210 9.14 36.87 -1.82
CA GLN A 210 8.45 36.08 -0.79
C GLN A 210 7.01 35.77 -1.19
N PHE A 211 6.28 36.76 -1.72
CA PHE A 211 4.94 36.56 -2.24
C PHE A 211 4.91 35.49 -3.34
N PHE A 212 5.79 35.62 -4.34
CA PHE A 212 5.91 34.62 -5.41
C PHE A 212 6.21 33.22 -4.87
N GLN A 213 7.15 33.07 -3.93
CA GLN A 213 7.46 31.78 -3.31
C GLN A 213 6.26 31.18 -2.57
N SER A 214 5.50 32.00 -1.83
CA SER A 214 4.32 31.54 -1.12
C SER A 214 3.26 30.93 -2.06
N LEU A 215 3.11 31.53 -3.25
CA LEU A 215 2.19 31.08 -4.28
C LEU A 215 2.65 29.75 -4.91
N VAL A 216 3.95 29.65 -5.21
CA VAL A 216 4.57 28.41 -5.72
C VAL A 216 4.45 27.27 -4.71
N ILE A 217 4.72 27.52 -3.43
CA ILE A 217 4.60 26.52 -2.35
C ILE A 217 3.16 26.04 -2.21
N LYS A 218 2.19 26.95 -2.21
CA LYS A 218 0.76 26.63 -2.10
C LYS A 218 0.28 25.74 -3.25
N ASN A 219 0.72 26.02 -4.48
CA ASN A 219 0.38 25.20 -5.64
C ASN A 219 1.07 23.82 -5.59
N ASN A 220 2.36 23.80 -5.29
CA ASN A 220 3.14 22.56 -5.23
C ASN A 220 2.64 21.63 -4.11
N SER A 221 2.26 22.16 -2.95
CA SER A 221 1.69 21.37 -1.86
C SER A 221 0.39 20.66 -2.28
N SER A 222 -0.48 21.35 -3.02
CA SER A 222 -1.73 20.76 -3.52
C SER A 222 -1.52 19.69 -4.60
N LYS A 223 -0.47 19.83 -5.42
CA LYS A 223 -0.08 18.81 -6.42
C LYS A 223 0.60 17.61 -5.75
N LEU A 224 1.52 17.85 -4.81
CA LEU A 224 2.19 16.82 -4.01
C LEU A 224 1.20 15.97 -3.22
N HIS A 225 0.23 16.61 -2.56
CA HIS A 225 -0.79 15.88 -1.81
C HIS A 225 -1.61 14.97 -2.73
N ARG A 226 -2.06 15.47 -3.89
CA ARG A 226 -2.76 14.65 -4.89
C ARG A 226 -1.90 13.50 -5.43
N ALA A 227 -0.63 13.75 -5.73
CA ALA A 227 0.30 12.72 -6.18
C ALA A 227 0.58 11.67 -5.09
N MET A 228 0.68 12.06 -3.82
CA MET A 228 0.84 11.14 -2.70
C MET A 228 -0.38 10.26 -2.48
N ILE A 229 -1.60 10.80 -2.63
CA ILE A 229 -2.84 10.01 -2.55
C ILE A 229 -2.92 9.04 -3.74
N ALA A 230 -2.59 9.49 -4.94
CA ALA A 230 -2.59 8.64 -6.14
C ALA A 230 -1.53 7.53 -6.08
N ALA A 231 -0.36 7.80 -5.50
CA ALA A 231 0.72 6.84 -5.34
C ALA A 231 0.53 5.90 -4.12
N SER A 232 -0.52 6.09 -3.31
CA SER A 232 -0.78 5.21 -2.17
C SER A 232 -1.29 3.86 -2.67
N LEU A 233 -0.71 2.77 -2.15
CA LEU A 233 -1.20 1.42 -2.38
C LEU A 233 -2.50 1.13 -1.61
N ASP A 234 -2.77 1.90 -0.56
CA ASP A 234 -4.02 1.80 0.20
C ASP A 234 -5.10 2.62 -0.52
N ALA A 235 -6.31 2.08 -0.58
CA ALA A 235 -7.47 2.80 -1.11
C ALA A 235 -7.82 3.96 -0.19
N VAL A 236 -7.99 5.16 -0.77
CA VAL A 236 -8.31 6.39 -0.04
C VAL A 236 -9.68 6.88 -0.50
N ILE A 237 -10.61 6.98 0.44
CA ILE A 237 -11.97 7.44 0.18
C ILE A 237 -12.29 8.57 1.16
N THR A 238 -12.80 9.69 0.66
CA THR A 238 -13.27 10.79 1.52
C THR A 238 -14.76 11.00 1.35
N ILE A 239 -15.48 11.11 2.46
CA ILE A 239 -16.92 11.35 2.52
C ILE A 239 -17.24 12.66 3.25
N ASP A 240 -18.40 13.24 2.91
CA ASP A 240 -18.95 14.39 3.65
C ASP A 240 -19.76 13.97 4.89
N GLU A 241 -20.34 14.97 5.56
CA GLU A 241 -21.23 14.80 6.72
C GLU A 241 -22.54 14.04 6.43
N SER A 242 -22.90 13.83 5.15
CA SER A 242 -24.05 13.01 4.73
C SER A 242 -23.68 11.56 4.42
N GLY A 243 -22.38 11.26 4.34
CA GLY A 243 -21.87 9.93 3.98
C GLY A 243 -21.68 9.77 2.48
N SER A 244 -21.77 10.87 1.73
CA SER A 244 -21.60 10.88 0.28
C SER A 244 -20.12 11.01 -0.09
N VAL A 245 -19.68 10.25 -1.09
CA VAL A 245 -18.27 10.23 -1.51
C VAL A 245 -17.89 11.52 -2.24
N ILE A 246 -16.85 12.20 -1.76
CA ILE A 246 -16.27 13.41 -2.36
C ILE A 246 -14.96 13.12 -3.09
N GLU A 247 -14.21 12.12 -2.63
CA GLU A 247 -12.96 11.70 -3.26
C GLU A 247 -12.83 10.19 -3.21
N PHE A 248 -12.34 9.62 -4.32
CA PHE A 248 -12.16 8.19 -4.51
C PHE A 248 -10.88 7.98 -5.29
N SER A 249 -9.84 7.44 -4.64
CA SER A 249 -8.51 7.30 -5.25
C SER A 249 -8.47 6.20 -6.31
N GLU A 250 -7.44 6.22 -7.16
CA GLU A 250 -7.20 5.18 -8.17
C GLU A 250 -7.05 3.79 -7.54
N ALA A 251 -6.37 3.69 -6.39
CA ALA A 251 -6.30 2.44 -5.63
C ALA A 251 -7.67 1.96 -5.14
N ALA A 252 -8.59 2.89 -4.82
CA ALA A 252 -9.98 2.53 -4.48
C ALA A 252 -10.76 2.05 -5.70
N GLU A 253 -10.53 2.62 -6.90
CA GLU A 253 -11.12 2.13 -8.15
C GLU A 253 -10.68 0.70 -8.45
N GLN A 254 -9.38 0.43 -8.36
CA GLN A 254 -8.81 -0.90 -8.58
C GLN A 254 -9.30 -1.90 -7.53
N MET A 255 -9.39 -1.49 -6.27
CA MET A 255 -9.85 -2.36 -5.18
C MET A 255 -11.34 -2.67 -5.28
N PHE A 256 -12.21 -1.68 -5.43
CA PHE A 256 -13.66 -1.91 -5.35
C PHE A 256 -14.33 -2.13 -6.71
N GLY A 257 -13.66 -1.85 -7.82
CA GLY A 257 -14.19 -2.02 -9.18
C GLY A 257 -15.18 -0.93 -9.62
N TYR A 258 -15.35 0.14 -8.84
CA TYR A 258 -16.11 1.32 -9.22
C TYR A 258 -15.19 2.35 -9.84
N SER A 259 -15.64 3.03 -10.91
CA SER A 259 -14.92 4.23 -11.34
C SER A 259 -15.19 5.38 -10.37
N ARG A 260 -14.26 6.32 -10.29
CA ARG A 260 -14.39 7.56 -9.51
C ARG A 260 -15.64 8.32 -9.94
N ALA A 261 -15.94 8.35 -11.24
CA ALA A 261 -17.14 8.98 -11.75
C ALA A 261 -18.43 8.33 -11.23
N ASP A 262 -18.45 7.00 -11.11
CA ASP A 262 -19.60 6.26 -10.57
C ASP A 262 -19.72 6.39 -9.04
N ALA A 263 -18.59 6.49 -8.34
CA ALA A 263 -18.54 6.52 -6.89
C ALA A 263 -18.87 7.91 -6.32
N LEU A 264 -18.50 8.99 -7.01
CA LEU A 264 -18.71 10.36 -6.52
C LEU A 264 -20.20 10.69 -6.31
N GLY A 265 -20.50 11.26 -5.15
CA GLY A 265 -21.86 11.63 -4.74
C GLY A 265 -22.74 10.48 -4.27
N GLN A 266 -22.28 9.23 -4.38
CA GLN A 266 -23.01 8.06 -3.88
C GLN A 266 -22.78 7.85 -2.38
N SER A 267 -23.70 7.13 -1.75
CA SER A 267 -23.59 6.71 -0.35
C SER A 267 -22.51 5.64 -0.20
N ILE A 268 -21.53 5.87 0.69
CA ILE A 268 -20.45 4.90 0.92
C ILE A 268 -20.95 3.56 1.46
N GLY A 269 -22.03 3.58 2.24
CA GLY A 269 -22.66 2.37 2.79
C GLY A 269 -23.30 1.49 1.72
N GLU A 270 -23.72 2.07 0.59
CA GLU A 270 -24.29 1.31 -0.52
C GLU A 270 -23.21 0.68 -1.39
N LEU A 271 -22.11 1.40 -1.60
CA LEU A 271 -21.00 1.02 -2.48
C LEU A 271 -20.16 -0.14 -1.93
N ILE A 272 -19.64 0.01 -0.70
CA ILE A 272 -18.54 -0.86 -0.20
C ILE A 272 -18.89 -1.65 1.05
N VAL A 273 -20.02 -1.35 1.71
CA VAL A 273 -20.42 -2.05 2.95
C VAL A 273 -21.33 -3.23 2.60
N PRO A 274 -21.02 -4.46 3.06
CA PRO A 274 -21.89 -5.62 2.91
C PRO A 274 -23.27 -5.40 3.51
N GLU A 275 -24.28 -6.04 2.93
CA GLU A 275 -25.67 -5.82 3.33
C GLU A 275 -25.93 -6.15 4.80
N ALA A 276 -25.33 -7.23 5.32
CA ALA A 276 -25.41 -7.63 6.72
C ALA A 276 -24.84 -6.57 7.70
N LEU A 277 -23.93 -5.72 7.24
CA LEU A 277 -23.23 -4.73 8.08
C LEU A 277 -23.77 -3.30 7.90
N ARG A 278 -24.66 -3.05 6.94
CA ARG A 278 -25.19 -1.70 6.64
C ARG A 278 -25.89 -1.04 7.82
N ALA A 279 -26.76 -1.75 8.52
CA ALA A 279 -27.46 -1.20 9.68
C ALA A 279 -26.49 -0.74 10.79
N HIS A 280 -25.41 -1.51 11.02
CA HIS A 280 -24.36 -1.13 11.97
C HIS A 280 -23.61 0.10 11.49
N HIS A 281 -23.22 0.14 10.21
CA HIS A 281 -22.57 1.29 9.59
C HIS A 281 -23.42 2.57 9.68
N GLU A 282 -24.70 2.51 9.29
CA GLU A 282 -25.64 3.65 9.35
C GLU A 282 -25.85 4.15 10.77
N SER A 283 -26.00 3.24 11.74
CA SER A 283 -26.12 3.63 13.15
C SER A 283 -24.86 4.31 13.70
N GLY A 284 -23.69 3.89 13.23
CA GLY A 284 -22.40 4.50 13.53
C GLY A 284 -22.29 5.90 12.91
N PHE A 285 -22.68 6.03 11.65
CA PHE A 285 -22.65 7.29 10.92
C PHE A 285 -23.63 8.33 11.46
N ARG A 286 -24.86 7.92 11.79
CA ARG A 286 -25.87 8.81 12.42
C ARG A 286 -25.37 9.38 13.75
N ARG A 287 -24.75 8.53 14.58
CA ARG A 287 -24.15 8.94 15.85
C ARG A 287 -22.99 9.92 15.65
N TYR A 288 -22.18 9.72 14.61
CA TYR A 288 -21.12 10.65 14.23
C TYR A 288 -21.70 12.02 13.83
N SER A 289 -22.75 12.04 13.01
CA SER A 289 -23.44 13.27 12.59
C SER A 289 -23.99 14.06 13.80
N GLU A 290 -24.57 13.36 14.78
CA GLU A 290 -25.17 13.98 15.98
C GLU A 290 -24.14 14.45 17.03
N LYS A 291 -23.09 13.65 17.30
CA LYS A 291 -22.16 13.88 18.42
C LYS A 291 -20.80 14.43 18.01
N GLY A 292 -20.49 14.43 16.72
CA GLY A 292 -19.26 14.99 16.15
C GLY A 292 -17.98 14.18 16.32
N GLU A 293 -18.03 13.01 16.98
CA GLU A 293 -16.85 12.16 17.18
C GLU A 293 -17.08 10.71 16.67
N PRO A 294 -16.36 10.28 15.63
CA PRO A 294 -16.26 8.88 15.25
C PRO A 294 -15.61 8.09 16.39
N ARG A 295 -16.29 7.07 16.91
CA ARG A 295 -15.79 6.21 18.00
C ARG A 295 -14.48 5.47 17.66
N VAL A 296 -14.12 5.45 16.38
CA VAL A 296 -13.02 4.67 15.78
C VAL A 296 -11.95 5.54 15.10
N LEU A 297 -11.92 6.84 15.43
CA LEU A 297 -10.88 7.76 14.98
C LEU A 297 -9.48 7.24 15.36
N GLY A 298 -8.61 7.06 14.36
CA GLY A 298 -7.23 6.62 14.55
C GLY A 298 -7.04 5.16 14.98
N GLN A 299 -8.11 4.36 15.07
CA GLN A 299 -8.02 2.92 15.32
C GLN A 299 -7.98 2.15 14.00
N ARG A 300 -7.25 1.03 14.00
CA ARG A 300 -7.30 0.03 12.92
C ARG A 300 -8.45 -0.93 13.19
N LEU A 301 -9.30 -1.12 12.18
CA LEU A 301 -10.41 -2.06 12.23
C LEU A 301 -10.25 -3.08 11.10
N GLU A 302 -10.40 -4.36 11.41
CA GLU A 302 -10.58 -5.40 10.40
C GLU A 302 -12.07 -5.69 10.20
N LEU A 303 -12.53 -5.55 8.96
CA LEU A 303 -13.95 -5.67 8.60
C LEU A 303 -14.09 -6.40 7.27
N GLN A 304 -15.31 -6.80 6.91
CA GLN A 304 -15.63 -7.23 5.55
C GLN A 304 -16.10 -6.03 4.73
N ALA A 305 -15.54 -5.88 3.54
CA ALA A 305 -16.03 -4.96 2.52
C ALA A 305 -16.54 -5.74 1.32
N LYS A 306 -17.30 -5.09 0.44
CA LYS A 306 -17.77 -5.68 -0.82
C LYS A 306 -17.26 -4.92 -2.03
N ARG A 307 -17.00 -5.63 -3.14
CA ARG A 307 -16.70 -5.02 -4.44
C ARG A 307 -17.98 -4.82 -5.26
N LYS A 308 -17.85 -4.19 -6.44
CA LYS A 308 -18.96 -3.96 -7.39
C LYS A 308 -19.63 -5.25 -7.87
N ASP A 309 -18.90 -6.36 -7.92
CA ASP A 309 -19.43 -7.70 -8.25
C ASP A 309 -20.13 -8.41 -7.06
N ASN A 310 -20.27 -7.73 -5.92
CA ASN A 310 -20.77 -8.23 -4.64
C ASN A 310 -19.89 -9.30 -3.96
N SER A 311 -18.66 -9.53 -4.42
CA SER A 311 -17.71 -10.35 -3.67
C SER A 311 -17.32 -9.64 -2.37
N GLU A 312 -17.37 -10.39 -1.26
CA GLU A 312 -16.92 -9.91 0.05
C GLU A 312 -15.45 -10.26 0.27
N PHE A 313 -14.69 -9.33 0.85
CA PHE A 313 -13.28 -9.50 1.13
C PHE A 313 -12.84 -8.76 2.41
N PRO A 314 -11.84 -9.30 3.13
CA PRO A 314 -11.38 -8.70 4.37
C PRO A 314 -10.55 -7.45 4.10
N VAL A 315 -10.84 -6.38 4.83
CA VAL A 315 -10.11 -5.12 4.76
C VAL A 315 -9.67 -4.63 6.14
N GLU A 316 -8.50 -3.99 6.19
CA GLU A 316 -8.08 -3.14 7.31
C GLU A 316 -8.48 -1.69 6.99
N LEU A 317 -9.24 -1.04 7.88
CA LEU A 317 -9.73 0.32 7.75
C LEU A 317 -9.15 1.20 8.85
N THR A 318 -8.68 2.40 8.48
CA THR A 318 -8.34 3.48 9.42
C THR A 318 -9.05 4.78 9.02
N LEU A 319 -9.66 5.47 10.00
CA LEU A 319 -10.43 6.69 9.78
C LEU A 319 -9.71 7.93 10.33
N ARG A 320 -9.70 9.01 9.54
CA ARG A 320 -9.22 10.35 9.91
C ARG A 320 -10.29 11.39 9.62
N GLN A 321 -10.44 12.38 10.50
CA GLN A 321 -11.35 13.51 10.31
C GLN A 321 -10.57 14.79 10.01
N VAL A 322 -11.11 15.62 9.12
CA VAL A 322 -10.61 16.96 8.80
C VAL A 322 -11.78 17.94 8.78
N ASP A 323 -11.66 19.03 9.53
CA ASP A 323 -12.63 20.14 9.50
C ASP A 323 -12.16 21.19 8.48
N LEU A 324 -12.96 21.44 7.44
CA LEU A 324 -12.63 22.37 6.35
C LEU A 324 -13.76 23.38 6.13
N ILE A 325 -13.52 24.66 6.47
CA ILE A 325 -14.46 25.78 6.23
C ILE A 325 -15.89 25.45 6.73
N GLY A 326 -15.99 24.90 7.96
CA GLY A 326 -17.27 24.55 8.57
C GLY A 326 -17.93 23.26 8.06
N ARG A 327 -17.29 22.51 7.16
CA ARG A 327 -17.70 21.15 6.75
C ARG A 327 -16.82 20.10 7.41
N ARG A 328 -17.41 18.96 7.78
CA ARG A 328 -16.67 17.83 8.37
C ARG A 328 -16.44 16.78 7.31
N LEU A 329 -15.18 16.47 7.06
CA LEU A 329 -14.77 15.44 6.10
C LEU A 329 -14.17 14.26 6.85
N VAL A 330 -14.53 13.05 6.43
CA VAL A 330 -13.94 11.80 6.94
C VAL A 330 -13.21 11.12 5.81
N THR A 331 -11.92 10.86 6.01
CA THR A 331 -11.08 10.12 5.08
C THR A 331 -10.79 8.74 5.64
N ALA A 332 -11.14 7.71 4.87
CA ALA A 332 -10.86 6.31 5.10
C ALA A 332 -9.62 5.87 4.31
N TYR A 333 -8.71 5.20 4.99
CA TYR A 333 -7.61 4.45 4.40
C TYR A 333 -7.92 2.97 4.52
N ILE A 334 -7.98 2.27 3.39
CA ILE A 334 -8.45 0.88 3.31
C ILE A 334 -7.37 0.03 2.66
N ARG A 335 -7.00 -1.06 3.32
CA ARG A 335 -6.05 -2.05 2.83
C ARG A 335 -6.74 -3.39 2.64
N ASP A 336 -6.53 -4.00 1.48
CA ASP A 336 -7.01 -5.35 1.18
C ASP A 336 -6.13 -6.40 1.89
N LEU A 337 -6.76 -7.28 2.68
CA LEU A 337 -6.07 -8.35 3.41
C LEU A 337 -6.19 -9.72 2.73
N THR A 338 -6.80 -9.82 1.55
CA THR A 338 -7.10 -11.08 0.85
C THR A 338 -5.82 -11.89 0.61
N ALA A 339 -4.81 -11.28 -0.03
CA ALA A 339 -3.55 -11.95 -0.35
C ALA A 339 -2.76 -12.37 0.90
N GLN A 340 -2.80 -11.55 1.95
CA GLN A 340 -2.15 -11.87 3.21
C GLN A 340 -2.81 -13.08 3.88
N ARG A 341 -4.15 -13.09 3.98
CA ARG A 341 -4.88 -14.20 4.58
C ARG A 341 -4.76 -15.49 3.78
N SER A 342 -4.76 -15.43 2.44
CA SER A 342 -4.55 -16.63 1.63
C SER A 342 -3.16 -17.23 1.84
N ALA A 343 -2.13 -16.38 1.96
CA ALA A 343 -0.77 -16.84 2.24
C ALA A 343 -0.64 -17.46 3.64
N GLU A 344 -1.23 -16.82 4.66
CA GLU A 344 -1.26 -17.35 6.03
C GLU A 344 -1.95 -18.73 6.09
N GLN A 345 -3.09 -18.89 5.42
CA GLN A 345 -3.79 -20.18 5.36
C GLN A 345 -2.98 -21.27 4.65
N GLU A 346 -2.28 -20.94 3.57
CA GLU A 346 -1.45 -21.89 2.84
C GLU A 346 -0.26 -22.35 3.68
N ILE A 347 0.39 -21.43 4.41
CA ILE A 347 1.48 -21.76 5.35
C ILE A 347 0.98 -22.73 6.43
N VAL A 348 -0.22 -22.50 6.98
CA VAL A 348 -0.81 -23.39 7.99
C VAL A 348 -1.00 -24.80 7.43
N ARG A 349 -1.60 -24.93 6.23
CA ARG A 349 -1.80 -26.24 5.57
C ARG A 349 -0.48 -26.97 5.31
N GLN A 350 0.53 -26.25 4.82
CA GLN A 350 1.84 -26.84 4.55
C GLN A 350 2.53 -27.33 5.82
N ARG A 351 2.42 -26.58 6.92
CA ARG A 351 2.95 -27.00 8.23
C ARG A 351 2.27 -28.25 8.75
N GLU A 352 0.95 -28.36 8.64
CA GLU A 352 0.21 -29.56 9.04
C GLU A 352 0.65 -30.79 8.23
N LYS A 353 0.83 -30.62 6.90
CA LYS A 353 1.34 -31.69 6.02
C LYS A 353 2.76 -32.12 6.39
N LEU A 354 3.65 -31.16 6.65
CA LEU A 354 5.03 -31.44 7.08
C LEU A 354 5.07 -32.20 8.41
N GLN A 355 4.32 -31.75 9.43
CA GLN A 355 4.27 -32.42 10.73
C GLN A 355 3.78 -33.87 10.61
N ARG A 356 2.79 -34.13 9.74
CA ARG A 356 2.30 -35.49 9.47
C ARG A 356 3.39 -36.36 8.83
N ASN A 357 4.14 -35.83 7.87
CA ASN A 357 5.23 -36.54 7.20
C ASN A 357 6.42 -36.81 8.14
N GLU A 358 6.82 -35.84 8.96
CA GLU A 358 7.89 -36.01 9.95
C GLU A 358 7.55 -37.11 10.95
N LYS A 359 6.31 -37.15 11.44
CA LYS A 359 5.84 -38.18 12.36
C LYS A 359 5.91 -39.58 11.75
N LEU A 360 5.51 -39.72 10.48
CA LEU A 360 5.60 -40.99 9.74
C LEU A 360 7.06 -41.41 9.50
N ALA A 361 7.93 -40.47 9.12
CA ALA A 361 9.35 -40.73 8.91
C ALA A 361 10.05 -41.19 10.20
N ALA A 362 9.80 -40.51 11.33
CA ALA A 362 10.35 -40.88 12.62
C ALA A 362 9.89 -42.28 13.08
N MET A 363 8.60 -42.60 12.87
CA MET A 363 8.08 -43.95 13.10
C MET A 363 8.80 -44.99 12.24
N GLY A 364 9.09 -44.67 10.97
CA GLY A 364 9.78 -45.57 10.06
C GLY A 364 11.22 -45.90 10.44
N THR A 365 11.98 -44.93 10.94
CA THR A 365 13.35 -45.17 11.41
C THR A 365 13.37 -46.12 12.60
N LEU A 366 12.46 -45.95 13.56
CA LEU A 366 12.35 -46.85 14.73
C LEU A 366 11.91 -48.26 14.33
N LEU A 367 10.94 -48.36 13.43
CA LEU A 367 10.45 -49.65 12.93
C LEU A 367 11.51 -50.41 12.14
N ALA A 368 12.35 -49.73 11.36
CA ALA A 368 13.45 -50.35 10.62
C ALA A 368 14.40 -51.14 11.53
N GLY A 369 14.72 -50.61 12.72
CA GLY A 369 15.50 -51.32 13.73
C GLY A 369 14.73 -52.49 14.35
N ILE A 370 13.50 -52.24 14.79
CA ILE A 370 12.65 -53.24 15.47
C ILE A 370 12.32 -54.42 14.54
N SER A 371 12.19 -54.19 13.24
CA SER A 371 11.75 -55.23 12.30
C SER A 371 12.79 -56.31 12.07
N HIS A 372 14.09 -55.98 12.10
CA HIS A 372 15.14 -56.99 12.11
C HIS A 372 15.08 -57.86 13.37
N GLU A 373 14.79 -57.24 14.52
CA GLU A 373 14.65 -57.96 15.79
C GLU A 373 13.39 -58.82 15.87
N LEU A 374 12.31 -58.44 15.18
CA LEU A 374 11.06 -59.21 15.13
C LEU A 374 11.08 -60.31 14.06
N ASN A 375 11.74 -60.10 12.92
CA ASN A 375 11.85 -61.11 11.87
C ASN A 375 12.67 -62.32 12.33
N ASN A 376 13.68 -62.12 13.19
CA ASN A 376 14.51 -63.21 13.72
C ASN A 376 13.72 -64.27 14.52
N PRO A 377 12.95 -63.94 15.59
CA PRO A 377 12.14 -64.92 16.31
C PRO A 377 11.01 -65.47 15.45
N LEU A 378 10.44 -64.70 14.51
CA LEU A 378 9.42 -65.21 13.59
C LEU A 378 9.98 -66.28 12.65
N ALA A 379 11.18 -66.10 12.11
CA ALA A 379 11.85 -67.11 11.29
C ALA A 379 12.08 -68.42 12.07
N ILE A 380 12.43 -68.33 13.37
CA ILE A 380 12.55 -69.50 14.24
C ILE A 380 11.19 -70.20 14.42
N VAL A 381 10.11 -69.44 14.67
CA VAL A 381 8.76 -70.01 14.84
C VAL A 381 8.28 -70.70 13.55
N VAL A 382 8.50 -70.09 12.39
CA VAL A 382 8.18 -70.68 11.08
C VAL A 382 8.98 -71.97 10.89
N GLY A 383 10.30 -71.93 11.13
CA GLY A 383 11.16 -73.11 10.99
C GLY A 383 10.76 -74.27 11.92
N GLN A 384 10.42 -73.98 13.19
CA GLN A 384 9.95 -75.01 14.14
C GLN A 384 8.59 -75.59 13.75
N ALA A 385 7.67 -74.75 13.28
CA ALA A 385 6.38 -75.21 12.79
C ALA A 385 6.54 -76.11 11.55
N GLN A 386 7.48 -75.79 10.66
CA GLN A 386 7.78 -76.59 9.48
C GLN A 386 8.46 -77.93 9.83
N LEU A 387 9.42 -77.93 10.76
CA LEU A 387 10.01 -79.17 11.28
C LEU A 387 8.95 -80.08 11.92
N LEU A 388 8.01 -79.52 12.69
CA LEU A 388 6.86 -80.25 13.23
C LEU A 388 5.96 -80.82 12.13
N GLN A 389 5.79 -80.11 11.01
CA GLN A 389 5.03 -80.62 9.86
C GLN A 389 5.75 -81.79 9.15
N GLU A 390 7.08 -81.81 9.18
CA GLU A 390 7.89 -82.84 8.53
C GLU A 390 8.14 -84.08 9.41
N THR A 391 8.20 -83.92 10.74
CA THR A 391 8.55 -85.00 11.68
C THR A 391 7.37 -85.69 12.34
N GLU A 392 6.21 -85.03 12.48
CA GLU A 392 5.04 -85.58 13.17
C GLU A 392 4.04 -86.22 12.20
N GLN A 393 3.32 -87.24 12.68
CA GLN A 393 2.28 -87.94 11.90
C GLN A 393 0.85 -87.71 12.44
N ASP A 394 0.69 -87.15 13.64
CA ASP A 394 -0.63 -86.86 14.20
C ASP A 394 -1.29 -85.68 13.46
N ALA A 395 -2.39 -85.96 12.77
CA ALA A 395 -3.18 -84.98 12.04
C ALA A 395 -3.61 -83.77 12.89
N ARG A 396 -3.80 -83.93 14.21
CA ARG A 396 -4.12 -82.82 15.12
C ARG A 396 -2.92 -81.91 15.36
N VAL A 397 -1.72 -82.48 15.47
CA VAL A 397 -0.46 -81.74 15.65
C VAL A 397 -0.09 -81.02 14.36
N LEU A 398 -0.18 -81.71 13.22
CA LEU A 398 0.04 -81.12 11.89
C LEU A 398 -0.88 -79.92 11.63
N LYS A 399 -2.17 -80.03 11.96
CA LYS A 399 -3.13 -78.92 11.83
C LYS A 399 -2.85 -77.75 12.79
N ARG A 400 -2.21 -77.99 13.93
CA ARG A 400 -1.77 -76.93 14.85
C ARG A 400 -0.48 -76.27 14.37
N ALA A 401 0.47 -77.06 13.89
CA ALA A 401 1.72 -76.57 13.32
C ALA A 401 1.44 -75.66 12.11
N ASP A 402 0.51 -76.05 11.24
CA ASP A 402 0.10 -75.24 10.10
C ASP A 402 -0.51 -73.88 10.50
N LYS A 403 -1.34 -73.87 11.54
CA LYS A 403 -1.88 -72.61 12.10
C LYS A 403 -0.79 -71.71 12.70
N ILE A 404 0.22 -72.28 13.35
CA ILE A 404 1.35 -71.53 13.92
C ILE A 404 2.20 -70.93 12.80
N ARG A 405 2.53 -71.72 11.78
CA ARG A 405 3.28 -71.28 10.60
C ARG A 405 2.57 -70.11 9.91
N HIS A 406 1.28 -70.28 9.60
CA HIS A 406 0.48 -69.24 8.97
C HIS A 406 0.34 -67.96 9.82
N ALA A 407 0.26 -68.08 11.15
CA ALA A 407 0.24 -66.93 12.03
C ALA A 407 1.58 -66.17 12.02
N ALA A 408 2.71 -66.89 12.04
CA ALA A 408 4.04 -66.30 12.04
C ALA A 408 4.40 -65.66 10.68
N GLU A 409 4.11 -66.34 9.57
CA GLU A 409 4.25 -65.78 8.21
C GLU A 409 3.45 -64.50 8.06
N ARG A 410 2.20 -64.49 8.54
CA ARG A 410 1.36 -63.30 8.51
C ARG A 410 1.93 -62.14 9.34
N CYS A 411 2.52 -62.40 10.51
CA CYS A 411 3.20 -61.37 11.28
C CYS A 411 4.39 -60.77 10.51
N ALA A 412 5.19 -61.61 9.84
CA ALA A 412 6.31 -61.17 9.02
C ALA A 412 5.82 -60.30 7.84
N THR A 413 4.74 -60.69 7.17
CA THR A 413 4.11 -59.88 6.12
C THR A 413 3.65 -58.52 6.64
N ILE A 414 3.02 -58.46 7.83
CA ILE A 414 2.56 -57.19 8.42
C ILE A 414 3.75 -56.26 8.70
N ILE A 415 4.81 -56.79 9.32
CA ILE A 415 6.01 -56.01 9.65
C ILE A 415 6.66 -55.47 8.38
N ASN A 416 6.86 -56.31 7.36
CA ASN A 416 7.47 -55.90 6.09
C ASN A 416 6.59 -54.89 5.33
N THR A 417 5.26 -55.04 5.36
CA THR A 417 4.31 -54.09 4.76
C THR A 417 4.38 -52.73 5.46
N PHE A 418 4.43 -52.73 6.79
CA PHE A 418 4.50 -51.51 7.59
C PHE A 418 5.86 -50.81 7.47
N LEU A 419 6.94 -51.57 7.35
CA LEU A 419 8.26 -51.05 6.99
C LEU A 419 8.28 -50.38 5.62
N ALA A 420 7.66 -51.00 4.61
CA ALA A 420 7.61 -50.43 3.27
C ALA A 420 6.89 -49.07 3.27
N MET A 421 5.83 -48.89 4.07
CA MET A 421 5.18 -47.59 4.25
C MET A 421 6.07 -46.53 4.88
N ALA A 422 6.97 -46.95 5.77
CA ALA A 422 7.70 -46.04 6.64
C ALA A 422 9.14 -45.77 6.14
N ARG A 423 9.68 -46.65 5.29
CA ARG A 423 10.91 -46.44 4.53
C ARG A 423 10.62 -45.58 3.32
N ASN A 424 10.90 -44.29 3.45
CA ASN A 424 10.90 -43.34 2.34
C ASN A 424 12.22 -43.45 1.55
N GLN A 425 12.56 -44.64 1.05
CA GLN A 425 13.77 -44.86 0.26
C GLN A 425 13.45 -44.58 -1.22
N PRO A 426 14.24 -43.74 -1.92
CA PRO A 426 14.00 -43.47 -3.33
C PRO A 426 14.12 -44.78 -4.14
N PRO A 427 13.18 -45.06 -5.07
CA PRO A 427 13.18 -46.29 -5.86
C PRO A 427 14.46 -46.40 -6.70
N GLN A 428 14.99 -47.61 -6.85
CA GLN A 428 16.13 -47.85 -7.73
C GLN A 428 15.65 -48.06 -9.17
N CYS A 429 15.27 -46.97 -9.83
CA CYS A 429 14.69 -47.03 -11.16
C CYS A 429 15.68 -47.58 -12.20
N LYS A 430 15.27 -48.67 -12.88
CA LYS A 430 15.93 -49.24 -14.05
C LYS A 430 14.91 -49.32 -15.19
N PRO A 431 15.33 -49.46 -16.46
CA PRO A 431 14.41 -49.78 -17.54
C PRO A 431 13.72 -51.12 -17.26
N VAL A 432 12.40 -51.10 -17.12
CA VAL A 432 11.56 -52.26 -16.83
C VAL A 432 10.43 -52.35 -17.85
N ASN A 433 10.28 -53.54 -18.44
CA ASN A 433 9.14 -53.85 -19.29
C ASN A 433 7.96 -54.34 -18.45
N ILE A 434 6.86 -53.57 -18.42
CA ILE A 434 5.71 -53.87 -17.57
C ILE A 434 5.03 -55.20 -17.96
N ASN A 435 4.96 -55.54 -19.25
CA ASN A 435 4.34 -56.79 -19.68
C ASN A 435 5.13 -58.01 -19.19
N GLN A 436 6.46 -57.96 -19.28
CA GLN A 436 7.32 -59.04 -18.74
C GLN A 436 7.13 -59.17 -17.23
N LEU A 437 7.02 -58.05 -16.51
CA LEU A 437 6.78 -58.07 -15.07
C LEU A 437 5.43 -58.69 -14.71
N VAL A 438 4.37 -58.33 -15.43
CA VAL A 438 3.03 -58.94 -15.28
C VAL A 438 3.09 -60.45 -15.54
N GLN A 439 3.79 -60.89 -16.59
CA GLN A 439 3.96 -62.30 -16.90
C GLN A 439 4.66 -63.07 -15.77
N HIS A 440 5.78 -62.54 -15.23
CA HIS A 440 6.47 -63.17 -14.11
C HIS A 440 5.60 -63.29 -12.84
N VAL A 441 4.80 -62.26 -12.52
CA VAL A 441 3.87 -62.33 -11.39
C VAL A 441 2.81 -63.40 -11.62
N LEU A 442 2.29 -63.51 -12.84
CA LEU A 442 1.29 -64.51 -13.19
C LEU A 442 1.85 -65.94 -13.16
N GLU A 443 3.08 -66.17 -13.59
CA GLU A 443 3.74 -67.48 -13.49
C GLU A 443 3.80 -67.98 -12.03
N LEU A 444 4.05 -67.07 -11.08
CA LEU A 444 4.10 -67.40 -9.66
C LEU A 444 2.71 -67.72 -9.07
N LEU A 445 1.67 -66.99 -9.50
CA LEU A 445 0.32 -67.09 -8.96
C LEU A 445 -0.59 -68.06 -9.74
N GLU A 446 -0.18 -68.52 -10.93
CA GLU A 446 -0.96 -69.42 -11.78
C GLU A 446 -1.47 -70.68 -11.06
N PRO A 447 -0.68 -71.38 -10.21
CA PRO A 447 -1.17 -72.55 -9.49
C PRO A 447 -2.38 -72.24 -8.60
N GLU A 448 -2.35 -71.10 -7.90
CA GLU A 448 -3.42 -70.68 -7.00
C GLU A 448 -4.67 -70.19 -7.76
N LEU A 449 -4.46 -69.49 -8.88
CA LEU A 449 -5.54 -69.03 -9.75
C LEU A 449 -6.29 -70.23 -10.36
N ARG A 450 -5.56 -71.26 -10.79
CA ARG A 450 -6.13 -72.51 -11.31
C ARG A 450 -6.90 -73.29 -10.25
N ASP A 451 -6.34 -73.45 -9.04
CA ASP A 451 -7.01 -74.14 -7.93
C ASP A 451 -8.38 -73.52 -7.60
N GLN A 452 -8.46 -72.18 -7.66
CA GLN A 452 -9.70 -71.44 -7.41
C GLN A 452 -10.63 -71.30 -8.62
N HIS A 453 -10.27 -71.91 -9.76
CA HIS A 453 -11.02 -71.90 -11.03
C HIS A 453 -11.24 -70.47 -11.57
N ILE A 454 -10.22 -69.62 -11.48
CA ILE A 454 -10.26 -68.25 -11.99
C ILE A 454 -9.83 -68.26 -13.48
N GLU A 455 -10.70 -67.77 -14.35
CA GLU A 455 -10.42 -67.55 -15.76
C GLU A 455 -9.56 -66.29 -15.93
N LEU A 456 -8.36 -66.45 -16.50
CA LEU A 456 -7.43 -65.35 -16.76
C LEU A 456 -7.60 -64.83 -18.19
N GLN A 457 -7.90 -63.53 -18.32
CA GLN A 457 -8.01 -62.84 -19.61
C GLN A 457 -6.90 -61.78 -19.74
N LEU A 458 -5.94 -62.02 -20.64
CA LEU A 458 -4.79 -61.13 -20.85
C LEU A 458 -4.94 -60.36 -22.17
N GLN A 459 -4.89 -59.04 -22.09
CA GLN A 459 -4.86 -58.14 -23.25
C GLN A 459 -3.68 -57.18 -23.09
N LEU A 460 -2.48 -57.70 -23.32
CA LEU A 460 -1.25 -56.93 -23.19
C LEU A 460 -0.83 -56.37 -24.55
N GLU A 461 -0.63 -55.06 -24.65
CA GLU A 461 -0.18 -54.42 -25.89
C GLU A 461 1.24 -54.88 -26.26
N ASN A 462 1.45 -55.33 -27.50
CA ASN A 462 2.67 -56.06 -27.88
C ASN A 462 3.96 -55.22 -27.85
N ASN A 463 3.87 -53.90 -28.02
CA ASN A 463 5.02 -52.99 -28.15
C ASN A 463 5.00 -51.85 -27.11
N LEU A 464 4.88 -52.20 -25.82
CA LEU A 464 5.05 -51.21 -24.76
C LEU A 464 6.53 -50.83 -24.57
N PRO A 465 6.86 -49.53 -24.51
CA PRO A 465 8.21 -49.07 -24.17
C PRO A 465 8.56 -49.41 -22.71
N ASP A 466 9.85 -49.41 -22.39
CA ASP A 466 10.30 -49.61 -21.01
C ASP A 466 10.05 -48.35 -20.17
N VAL A 467 9.66 -48.53 -18.91
CA VAL A 467 9.52 -47.46 -17.92
C VAL A 467 10.69 -47.47 -16.96
N ALA A 468 11.08 -46.30 -16.47
CA ALA A 468 12.09 -46.17 -15.43
C ALA A 468 11.46 -46.47 -14.06
N ALA A 469 11.55 -47.72 -13.61
CA ALA A 469 10.94 -48.17 -12.36
C ALA A 469 11.78 -49.17 -11.57
N ASP A 470 11.48 -49.31 -10.28
CA ASP A 470 12.02 -50.35 -9.42
C ASP A 470 11.18 -51.63 -9.61
N ALA A 471 11.77 -52.63 -10.26
CA ALA A 471 11.08 -53.87 -10.64
C ALA A 471 10.46 -54.60 -9.44
N ASP A 472 11.15 -54.63 -8.30
CA ASP A 472 10.68 -55.35 -7.10
C ASP A 472 9.47 -54.64 -6.49
N GLN A 473 9.48 -53.31 -6.47
CA GLN A 473 8.37 -52.52 -5.94
C GLN A 473 7.13 -52.60 -6.85
N VAL A 474 7.31 -52.48 -8.16
CA VAL A 474 6.18 -52.61 -9.11
C VAL A 474 5.64 -54.06 -9.11
N HIS A 475 6.52 -55.06 -9.00
CA HIS A 475 6.12 -56.47 -8.82
C HIS A 475 5.23 -56.65 -7.58
N GLN A 476 5.61 -56.02 -6.47
CA GLN A 476 4.83 -56.02 -5.23
C GLN A 476 3.45 -55.39 -5.43
N VAL A 477 3.36 -54.28 -6.16
CA VAL A 477 2.07 -53.62 -6.48
C VAL A 477 1.17 -54.57 -7.27
N ILE A 478 1.67 -55.12 -8.37
CA ILE A 478 0.90 -56.01 -9.26
C ILE A 478 0.45 -57.25 -8.49
N SER A 479 1.35 -57.87 -7.72
CA SER A 479 1.03 -59.05 -6.89
C SER A 479 -0.08 -58.75 -5.89
N ASN A 480 0.01 -57.61 -5.18
CA ASN A 480 -1.01 -57.22 -4.19
C ASN A 480 -2.39 -57.00 -4.83
N LEU A 481 -2.45 -56.40 -6.01
CA LEU A 481 -3.72 -56.18 -6.71
C LEU A 481 -4.33 -57.50 -7.19
N ILE A 482 -3.52 -58.41 -7.74
CA ILE A 482 -3.97 -59.74 -8.18
C ILE A 482 -4.47 -60.59 -6.99
N ILE A 483 -3.73 -60.60 -5.88
CA ILE A 483 -4.15 -61.31 -4.65
C ILE A 483 -5.45 -60.70 -4.09
N ASN A 484 -5.59 -59.37 -4.12
CA ASN A 484 -6.83 -58.72 -3.69
C ASN A 484 -8.02 -59.09 -4.60
N ALA A 485 -7.82 -59.13 -5.91
CA ALA A 485 -8.82 -59.57 -6.89
C ALA A 485 -9.23 -61.03 -6.65
N GLN A 486 -8.27 -61.95 -6.49
CA GLN A 486 -8.50 -63.35 -6.15
C GLN A 486 -9.36 -63.49 -4.88
N GLN A 487 -8.99 -62.77 -3.82
CA GLN A 487 -9.73 -62.81 -2.55
C GLN A 487 -11.15 -62.25 -2.68
N ALA A 488 -11.34 -61.21 -3.48
CA ALA A 488 -12.66 -60.63 -3.72
C ALA A 488 -13.59 -61.57 -4.50
N MET A 489 -13.02 -62.44 -5.35
CA MET A 489 -13.76 -63.38 -6.18
C MET A 489 -14.03 -64.74 -5.53
N GLN A 490 -13.62 -64.98 -4.27
CA GLN A 490 -13.76 -66.29 -3.61
C GLN A 490 -15.18 -66.87 -3.70
N ASP A 491 -16.17 -66.04 -3.42
CA ASP A 491 -17.60 -66.39 -3.39
C ASP A 491 -18.36 -65.93 -4.66
N SER A 492 -17.66 -65.44 -5.69
CA SER A 492 -18.28 -64.94 -6.91
C SER A 492 -18.73 -66.08 -7.84
N PRO A 493 -19.93 -66.00 -8.45
CA PRO A 493 -20.43 -67.04 -9.36
C PRO A 493 -19.63 -67.15 -10.65
N GLN A 494 -18.98 -66.07 -11.07
CA GLN A 494 -18.09 -66.02 -12.22
C GLN A 494 -16.77 -65.40 -11.76
N LYS A 495 -15.65 -66.08 -12.01
CA LYS A 495 -14.33 -65.68 -11.54
C LYS A 495 -13.42 -65.39 -12.72
N ILE A 496 -13.56 -64.20 -13.29
CA ILE A 496 -12.71 -63.66 -14.35
C ILE A 496 -11.76 -62.62 -13.75
N LEU A 497 -10.47 -62.79 -14.00
CA LEU A 497 -9.43 -61.78 -13.79
C LEU A 497 -8.97 -61.27 -15.16
N ARG A 498 -9.20 -60.00 -15.45
CA ARG A 498 -8.74 -59.35 -16.68
C ARG A 498 -7.57 -58.42 -16.40
N ILE A 499 -6.49 -58.54 -17.17
CA ILE A 499 -5.34 -57.63 -17.09
C ILE A 499 -5.10 -57.05 -18.49
N GLU A 500 -5.14 -55.73 -18.58
CA GLU A 500 -4.97 -54.99 -19.82
C GLU A 500 -3.82 -53.99 -19.67
N SER A 501 -2.93 -53.90 -20.66
CA SER A 501 -1.89 -52.87 -20.69
C SER A 501 -1.98 -52.07 -21.99
N THR A 502 -1.96 -50.73 -21.87
CA THR A 502 -2.11 -49.81 -23.00
C THR A 502 -1.15 -48.62 -22.85
N LEU A 503 -0.72 -48.02 -23.96
CA LEU A 503 -0.01 -46.75 -23.95
C LEU A 503 -1.01 -45.61 -24.14
N ASP A 504 -1.03 -44.65 -23.21
CA ASP A 504 -1.83 -43.44 -23.31
C ASP A 504 -0.96 -42.27 -23.80
N GLU A 505 -1.18 -41.83 -25.03
CA GLU A 505 -0.46 -40.74 -25.70
C GLU A 505 -1.22 -39.41 -25.71
N THR A 506 -2.28 -39.26 -24.90
CA THR A 506 -3.19 -38.11 -24.97
C THR A 506 -2.57 -36.75 -24.62
N ALA A 507 -1.36 -36.70 -24.05
CA ALA A 507 -0.61 -35.48 -23.78
C ALA A 507 0.76 -35.47 -24.49
N LEU A 508 1.01 -34.46 -25.35
CA LEU A 508 2.20 -34.32 -26.21
C LEU A 508 3.57 -34.39 -25.50
N ASN A 509 3.62 -34.37 -24.17
CA ASN A 509 4.85 -34.40 -23.36
C ASN A 509 4.78 -35.33 -22.14
N ASP A 510 3.71 -36.11 -21.97
CA ASP A 510 3.45 -36.90 -20.75
C ASP A 510 2.78 -38.23 -21.11
N SER A 511 3.49 -39.06 -21.88
CA SER A 511 3.04 -40.41 -22.22
C SER A 511 3.13 -41.31 -21.00
N HIS A 512 2.04 -42.03 -20.72
CA HIS A 512 1.93 -42.96 -19.59
C HIS A 512 1.64 -44.38 -20.08
N ILE A 513 2.26 -45.37 -19.45
CA ILE A 513 1.78 -46.75 -19.54
C ILE A 513 0.65 -46.91 -18.54
N VAL A 514 -0.48 -47.40 -19.03
CA VAL A 514 -1.66 -47.70 -18.22
C VAL A 514 -1.81 -49.21 -18.10
N LEU A 515 -1.80 -49.73 -16.87
CA LEU A 515 -2.06 -51.12 -16.54
C LEU A 515 -3.37 -51.22 -15.75
N ARG A 516 -4.36 -51.92 -16.30
CA ARG A 516 -5.65 -52.19 -15.67
C ARG A 516 -5.70 -53.62 -15.16
N ILE A 517 -6.12 -53.78 -13.92
CA ILE A 517 -6.37 -55.08 -13.29
C ILE A 517 -7.82 -55.08 -12.81
N GLN A 518 -8.64 -55.88 -13.48
CA GLN A 518 -10.07 -55.96 -13.27
C GLN A 518 -10.49 -57.34 -12.75
N ASP A 519 -11.26 -57.36 -11.67
CA ASP A 519 -11.91 -58.56 -11.16
C ASP A 519 -13.40 -58.57 -11.46
N SER A 520 -14.04 -59.72 -11.19
CA SER A 520 -15.48 -59.95 -11.30
C SER A 520 -16.11 -60.24 -9.93
N GLY A 521 -15.55 -59.67 -8.88
CA GLY A 521 -16.05 -59.75 -7.52
C GLY A 521 -17.28 -58.86 -7.29
N PRO A 522 -17.66 -58.60 -6.02
CA PRO A 522 -18.85 -57.81 -5.67
C PRO A 522 -18.72 -56.30 -5.97
N GLY A 523 -17.53 -55.85 -6.41
CA GLY A 523 -17.21 -54.43 -6.59
C GLY A 523 -17.02 -53.67 -5.28
N ILE A 524 -16.91 -52.35 -5.41
CA ILE A 524 -16.60 -51.44 -4.29
C ILE A 524 -17.72 -50.40 -4.18
N THR A 525 -18.33 -50.27 -3.00
CA THR A 525 -19.37 -49.27 -2.77
C THR A 525 -18.78 -47.85 -2.75
N PRO A 526 -19.55 -46.79 -3.07
CA PRO A 526 -19.05 -45.41 -3.07
C PRO A 526 -18.46 -44.97 -1.71
N GLU A 527 -19.01 -45.47 -0.61
CA GLU A 527 -18.56 -45.21 0.75
C GLU A 527 -17.17 -45.83 1.01
N VAL A 528 -16.93 -47.01 0.47
CA VAL A 528 -15.66 -47.73 0.59
C VAL A 528 -14.64 -47.09 -0.35
N GLN A 529 -15.02 -46.72 -1.59
CA GLN A 529 -14.17 -46.08 -2.60
C GLN A 529 -13.40 -44.87 -2.04
N ALA A 530 -14.07 -44.01 -1.27
CA ALA A 530 -13.45 -42.81 -0.69
C ALA A 530 -12.31 -43.11 0.31
N ARG A 531 -12.26 -44.34 0.85
CA ARG A 531 -11.39 -44.73 1.97
C ARG A 531 -10.46 -45.89 1.64
N ILE A 532 -10.52 -46.50 0.46
CA ILE A 532 -9.76 -47.74 0.15
C ILE A 532 -8.24 -47.58 0.22
N PHE A 533 -7.76 -46.35 0.02
CA PHE A 533 -6.34 -46.01 0.10
C PHE A 533 -5.93 -45.48 1.48
N GLU A 534 -6.86 -45.36 2.43
CA GLU A 534 -6.54 -45.01 3.82
C GLU A 534 -5.79 -46.17 4.51
N PRO A 535 -4.66 -45.91 5.18
CA PRO A 535 -3.98 -46.93 5.97
C PRO A 535 -4.89 -47.56 7.03
N PHE A 536 -4.78 -48.87 7.21
CA PHE A 536 -5.56 -49.70 8.15
C PHE A 536 -7.05 -49.86 7.84
N PHE A 537 -7.55 -49.29 6.74
CA PHE A 537 -8.92 -49.48 6.32
C PHE A 537 -9.10 -50.83 5.62
N THR A 538 -10.04 -51.65 6.08
CA THR A 538 -10.39 -52.93 5.44
C THR A 538 -11.86 -53.27 5.64
N THR A 539 -12.47 -53.86 4.61
CA THR A 539 -13.83 -54.42 4.66
C THR A 539 -13.85 -55.91 5.02
N LYS A 540 -12.68 -56.53 5.18
CA LYS A 540 -12.53 -57.96 5.50
C LYS A 540 -12.73 -58.22 6.99
N ALA A 541 -13.17 -59.42 7.35
CA ALA A 541 -13.37 -59.83 8.75
C ALA A 541 -12.09 -59.62 9.60
N PRO A 542 -12.21 -59.35 10.91
CA PRO A 542 -11.06 -59.12 11.79
C PRO A 542 -10.01 -60.23 11.66
N GLY A 543 -8.83 -59.84 11.20
CA GLY A 543 -7.70 -60.75 10.97
C GLY A 543 -7.60 -61.39 9.59
N LYS A 544 -8.50 -61.10 8.63
CA LYS A 544 -8.35 -61.50 7.22
C LYS A 544 -7.77 -60.42 6.32
N GLY A 545 -7.73 -59.17 6.78
CA GLY A 545 -7.15 -58.03 6.05
C GLY A 545 -6.38 -57.11 6.97
N THR A 546 -5.22 -56.63 6.53
CA THR A 546 -4.39 -55.67 7.28
C THR A 546 -4.79 -54.22 7.01
N GLY A 547 -5.48 -53.97 5.90
CA GLY A 547 -5.84 -52.62 5.44
C GLY A 547 -4.65 -51.76 5.01
N LEU A 548 -3.46 -52.36 4.82
CA LEU A 548 -2.24 -51.62 4.48
C LEU A 548 -1.83 -51.78 3.01
N GLY A 549 -2.28 -52.85 2.33
CA GLY A 549 -1.82 -53.20 0.98
C GLY A 549 -2.05 -52.11 -0.06
N LEU A 550 -3.28 -51.59 -0.17
CA LEU A 550 -3.61 -50.55 -1.17
C LEU A 550 -2.94 -49.21 -0.87
N ALA A 551 -2.78 -48.85 0.42
CA ALA A 551 -2.06 -47.64 0.83
C ALA A 551 -0.56 -47.72 0.45
N VAL A 552 0.06 -48.88 0.60
CA VAL A 552 1.44 -49.13 0.13
C VAL A 552 1.51 -49.06 -1.38
N CYS A 553 0.57 -49.67 -2.10
CA CYS A 553 0.54 -49.63 -3.55
C CYS A 553 0.45 -48.19 -4.08
N GLY A 554 -0.40 -47.36 -3.48
CA GLY A 554 -0.50 -45.93 -3.83
C GLY A 554 0.84 -45.20 -3.61
N GLY A 555 1.44 -45.36 -2.43
CA GLY A 555 2.73 -44.73 -2.12
C GLY A 555 3.89 -45.17 -3.03
N ILE A 556 3.95 -46.45 -3.41
CA ILE A 556 4.94 -46.96 -4.36
C ILE A 556 4.74 -46.29 -5.73
N ILE A 557 3.52 -46.28 -6.26
CA ILE A 557 3.24 -45.71 -7.59
C ILE A 557 3.47 -44.19 -7.61
N GLU A 558 3.10 -43.47 -6.54
CA GLU A 558 3.40 -42.04 -6.38
C GLU A 558 4.91 -41.76 -6.34
N ALA A 559 5.70 -42.61 -5.68
CA ALA A 559 7.16 -42.49 -5.64
C ALA A 559 7.82 -42.70 -7.02
N HIS A 560 7.12 -43.36 -7.94
CA HIS A 560 7.52 -43.53 -9.34
C HIS A 560 6.97 -42.42 -10.27
N GLY A 561 6.33 -41.39 -9.71
CA GLY A 561 5.70 -40.31 -10.48
C GLY A 561 4.40 -40.72 -11.18
N GLY A 562 3.85 -41.89 -10.85
CA GLY A 562 2.64 -42.43 -11.41
C GLY A 562 1.40 -42.18 -10.55
N ARG A 563 0.26 -42.76 -10.96
CA ARG A 563 -1.00 -42.72 -10.19
C ARG A 563 -1.65 -44.10 -10.12
N LEU A 564 -2.21 -44.44 -8.96
CA LEU A 564 -3.05 -45.63 -8.77
C LEU A 564 -4.47 -45.19 -8.46
N GLU A 565 -5.42 -45.59 -9.30
CA GLU A 565 -6.82 -45.20 -9.17
C GLU A 565 -7.77 -46.41 -9.23
N LEU A 566 -8.97 -46.22 -8.69
CA LEU A 566 -10.09 -47.11 -8.94
C LEU A 566 -10.94 -46.51 -10.05
N GLU A 567 -10.97 -47.15 -11.23
CA GLU A 567 -11.81 -46.72 -12.34
C GLU A 567 -13.28 -47.08 -12.08
N GLN A 568 -14.19 -46.15 -12.38
CA GLN A 568 -15.62 -46.45 -12.35
C GLN A 568 -15.97 -47.34 -13.54
N HIS A 569 -16.40 -48.57 -13.23
CA HIS A 569 -16.76 -49.56 -14.23
C HIS A 569 -18.23 -49.98 -14.06
N SER A 570 -18.95 -50.08 -15.18
CA SER A 570 -20.39 -50.39 -15.20
C SER A 570 -20.71 -51.88 -15.03
N GLY A 571 -19.69 -52.75 -15.08
CA GLY A 571 -19.80 -54.19 -14.86
C GLY A 571 -19.70 -54.60 -13.38
N SER A 572 -19.85 -55.90 -13.10
CA SER A 572 -19.58 -56.47 -11.76
C SER A 572 -18.07 -56.52 -11.48
N GLY A 573 -17.63 -56.06 -10.31
CA GLY A 573 -16.25 -56.15 -9.84
C GLY A 573 -15.55 -54.81 -9.62
N ALA A 574 -14.24 -54.84 -9.36
CA ALA A 574 -13.41 -53.64 -9.22
C ALA A 574 -12.35 -53.57 -10.33
N CYS A 575 -12.02 -52.36 -10.79
CA CYS A 575 -10.97 -52.11 -11.77
C CYS A 575 -9.94 -51.14 -11.19
N PHE A 576 -8.74 -51.63 -10.91
CA PHE A 576 -7.61 -50.81 -10.49
C PHE A 576 -6.75 -50.43 -11.69
N CYS A 577 -6.46 -49.14 -11.83
CA CYS A 577 -5.72 -48.56 -12.94
C CYS A 577 -4.43 -47.94 -12.42
N ILE A 578 -3.30 -48.42 -12.92
CA ILE A 578 -1.97 -47.88 -12.64
C ILE A 578 -1.51 -47.09 -13.86
N SER A 579 -1.16 -45.81 -13.69
CA SER A 579 -0.44 -45.03 -14.70
C SER A 579 1.02 -44.84 -14.28
N LEU A 580 1.97 -45.13 -15.17
CA LEU A 580 3.40 -44.93 -14.97
C LEU A 580 3.98 -44.08 -16.10
N PRO A 581 4.72 -43.00 -15.80
CA PRO A 581 5.30 -42.15 -16.83
C PRO A 581 6.48 -42.83 -17.53
N LEU A 582 6.65 -42.59 -18.83
CA LEU A 582 7.80 -43.10 -19.59
C LEU A 582 9.14 -42.48 -19.17
N ARG A 583 9.11 -41.28 -18.59
CA ARG A 583 10.28 -40.59 -18.04
C ARG A 583 10.03 -40.31 -16.56
N ALA A 584 10.91 -40.81 -15.69
CA ALA A 584 10.91 -40.41 -14.29
C ALA A 584 11.16 -38.89 -14.20
N ALA A 585 10.42 -38.21 -13.33
CA ALA A 585 10.53 -36.77 -13.08
C ALA A 585 11.85 -36.38 -12.39
#